data_AF-A0A374AEF3-F1
#
_entry.id   AF-A0A374AEF3-F1
#
_cell.length_a   1.000
_cell.length_b   1.000
_cell.length_c   1.000
_cell.angle_alpha   90.00
_cell.angle_beta   90.00
_cell.angle_gamma   90.00
#
_symmetry.space_group_name_H-M   'P 1'
#
loop_
_entity.id
_entity.type
_entity.pdbx_description
1 polymer ?
#
loop_
_entity_poly.entity_id
_entity_poly.type
_entity_poly.pdbx_seq_one_letter_code
_entity_poly.pdbx_strand_id
1 'polypeptide(L)'
;MRLVPPTFCRRTITPEHIIEFNSLSALIASICAGVGISLLPSSIVASYIKDGLMTTYPIPEAYTVIPTVIAYRKDHFKNEAFRAFLNLSQNFL
;
A
#
# COMPACT_ATOMS: atom_id res chain seq x y z
N MET A 1 -6.49 2.19 -9.83
CA MET A 1 -5.78 1.00 -9.30
C MET A 1 -6.77 0.10 -8.58
N ARG A 2 -7.13 -1.02 -9.20
CA ARG A 2 -8.14 -1.96 -8.70
C ARG A 2 -7.48 -2.98 -7.76
N LEU A 3 -7.31 -2.61 -6.49
CA LEU A 3 -6.93 -3.56 -5.45
C LEU A 3 -8.21 -4.05 -4.76
N VAL A 4 -8.80 -5.12 -5.28
CA VAL A 4 -9.58 -6.03 -4.44
C VAL A 4 -8.58 -7.10 -4.01
N PRO A 5 -7.89 -6.91 -2.88
CA PRO A 5 -6.98 -7.93 -2.38
C PRO A 5 -7.74 -9.25 -2.20
N PRO A 6 -7.09 -10.40 -2.42
CA PRO A 6 -7.73 -11.72 -2.31
C PRO A 6 -8.34 -11.99 -0.91
N THR A 7 -7.97 -11.19 0.09
CA THR A 7 -8.58 -11.16 1.43
C THR A 7 -10.07 -10.89 1.39
N PHE A 8 -10.53 -10.06 0.46
CA PHE A 8 -11.93 -9.70 0.32
C PHE A 8 -12.75 -10.84 -0.28
N CYS A 9 -12.19 -11.62 -1.21
CA CYS A 9 -12.90 -12.77 -1.79
C CYS A 9 -13.01 -13.99 -0.86
N ARG A 10 -12.13 -14.13 0.14
CA ARG A 10 -12.11 -15.32 1.03
C ARG A 10 -13.01 -15.22 2.26
N ARG A 11 -13.29 -14.00 2.72
CA ARG A 11 -14.42 -13.74 3.63
C ARG A 11 -15.58 -13.36 2.73
N THR A 12 -16.81 -13.76 3.03
CA THR A 12 -18.01 -13.54 2.20
C THR A 12 -18.44 -12.07 2.14
N ILE A 13 -17.50 -11.16 1.93
CA ILE A 13 -17.66 -9.72 1.83
C ILE A 13 -17.38 -9.44 0.37
N THR A 14 -18.39 -9.01 -0.39
CA THR A 14 -18.23 -8.58 -1.80
C THR A 14 -18.70 -7.14 -1.86
N PRO A 15 -17.88 -6.19 -2.36
CA PRO A 15 -18.23 -4.79 -2.25
C PRO A 15 -19.30 -4.56 -3.30
N GLU A 16 -20.43 -4.00 -2.90
CA GLU A 16 -21.49 -3.66 -3.84
C GLU A 16 -21.04 -2.60 -4.84
N HIS A 17 -20.16 -1.69 -4.38
CA HIS A 17 -19.57 -0.63 -5.19
C HIS A 17 -18.05 -0.55 -5.00
N ILE A 18 -17.32 -0.52 -6.11
CA ILE A 18 -15.87 -0.36 -6.15
C ILE A 18 -15.57 1.02 -6.74
N ILE A 19 -14.82 1.82 -5.98
CA ILE A 19 -14.32 3.12 -6.43
C ILE A 19 -12.82 2.98 -6.71
N GLU A 20 -12.38 3.48 -7.86
CA GLU A 20 -10.98 3.42 -8.26
C GLU A 20 -10.35 4.81 -8.26
N PHE A 21 -9.21 4.91 -7.58
CA PHE A 21 -8.38 6.10 -7.59
C PHE A 21 -7.05 5.83 -8.32
N ASN A 22 -6.51 6.86 -8.96
CA ASN A 22 -5.21 6.84 -9.64
C ASN A 22 -4.12 7.59 -8.85
N SER A 23 -4.49 8.20 -7.73
CA SER A 23 -3.57 8.87 -6.81
C SER A 23 -3.82 8.40 -5.38
N LEU A 24 -2.74 8.06 -4.68
CA LEU A 24 -2.81 7.72 -3.26
C LEU A 24 -3.33 8.90 -2.42
N SER A 25 -2.94 10.14 -2.75
CA SER A 25 -3.41 11.32 -2.03
C SER A 25 -4.92 11.55 -2.20
N ALA A 26 -5.43 11.35 -3.42
CA ALA A 26 -6.87 11.45 -3.69
C ALA A 26 -7.65 10.37 -2.94
N LEU A 27 -7.14 9.13 -2.94
CA LEU A 27 -7.72 8.02 -2.19
C LEU A 27 -7.80 8.33 -0.69
N ILE A 28 -6.68 8.80 -0.09
CA ILE A 28 -6.61 9.15 1.33
C ILE A 28 -7.58 10.29 1.65
N ALA A 29 -7.60 11.35 0.85
CA ALA A 29 -8.51 12.49 1.04
C ALA A 29 -9.98 12.05 0.98
N SER A 30 -10.33 11.17 0.04
CA SER A 30 -11.67 10.62 -0.08
C SER A 30 -12.06 9.77 1.14
N ILE A 31 -11.15 8.95 1.67
CA ILE A 31 -11.40 8.17 2.90
C ILE A 31 -11.59 9.11 4.11
N CYS A 32 -10.73 10.13 4.28
CA CYS A 32 -10.90 11.14 5.33
C CYS A 32 -12.24 11.87 5.22
N ALA A 33 -12.73 12.09 4.00
CA ALA A 33 -14.02 12.71 3.74
C ALA A 33 -15.23 11.76 3.94
N GLY A 34 -15.00 10.50 4.31
CA GLY A 34 -16.05 9.50 4.56
C GLY A 34 -16.52 8.75 3.31
N VAL A 35 -15.79 8.85 2.19
CA VAL A 35 -16.12 8.17 0.93
C VAL A 35 -15.55 6.75 0.94
N GLY A 36 -16.08 5.91 1.84
CA GLY A 36 -15.80 4.48 1.90
C GLY A 36 -14.58 4.06 2.72
N ILE A 37 -14.15 2.81 2.52
CA ILE A 37 -13.02 2.16 3.20
C ILE A 37 -12.02 1.59 2.19
N SER A 38 -10.76 1.45 2.59
CA SER A 38 -9.72 0.85 1.75
C SER A 38 -8.72 0.05 2.57
N LEU A 39 -7.97 -0.83 1.90
CA LEU A 39 -6.85 -1.53 2.49
C LEU A 39 -5.54 -0.80 2.13
N LEU A 40 -4.85 -0.31 3.14
CA LEU A 40 -3.62 0.47 2.98
C LEU A 40 -2.51 -0.07 3.90
N PRO A 41 -1.23 0.02 3.48
CA PRO A 41 -0.10 -0.24 4.37
C PRO A 41 -0.10 0.70 5.58
N SER A 42 0.26 0.16 6.75
CA SER A 42 0.35 0.93 8.00
C SER A 42 1.30 2.13 7.90
N SER A 43 2.37 2.02 7.10
CA SER A 43 3.34 3.10 6.88
C SER A 43 2.72 4.37 6.26
N ILE A 44 1.64 4.23 5.47
CA ILE A 44 0.95 5.34 4.83
C ILE A 44 -0.05 6.00 5.80
N VAL A 45 -0.77 5.19 6.59
CA VAL A 45 -1.87 5.68 7.43
C VAL A 45 -1.44 6.13 8.82
N ALA A 46 -0.23 5.80 9.27
CA ALA A 46 0.26 6.07 10.63
C ALA A 46 0.15 7.56 11.03
N SER A 47 0.50 8.49 10.14
CA SER A 47 0.36 9.93 10.40
C SER A 47 -1.10 10.36 10.54
N TYR A 48 -1.97 9.90 9.64
CA TYR A 48 -3.40 10.23 9.66
C TYR A 48 -4.14 9.69 10.89
N ILE A 49 -3.74 8.53 11.40
CA ILE A 49 -4.26 7.98 12.65
C ILE A 49 -3.81 8.83 13.83
N LYS A 50 -2.53 9.22 13.86
CA LYS A 50 -1.97 10.08 14.91
C LYS A 50 -2.69 11.43 14.97
N ASP A 51 -3.07 11.97 13.81
CA ASP A 51 -3.79 13.23 13.69
C ASP A 51 -5.31 13.08 13.88
N GLY A 52 -5.81 11.88 14.18
CA GLY A 52 -7.24 11.62 14.43
C GLY A 52 -8.13 11.68 13.18
N LEU A 53 -7.55 11.65 11.98
CA LEU A 53 -8.26 11.80 10.71
C LEU A 53 -8.83 10.48 10.18
N MET A 54 -8.37 9.34 10.69
CA MET A 54 -8.78 8.01 10.23
C MET A 54 -8.80 6.99 11.37
N THR A 55 -9.66 5.98 11.22
CA THR A 55 -9.67 4.77 12.06
C THR A 55 -9.24 3.57 11.22
N THR A 56 -8.55 2.61 11.83
CA THR A 56 -8.12 1.39 11.15
C THR A 56 -8.71 0.15 11.79
N TYR A 57 -8.82 -0.90 10.98
CA TYR A 57 -9.21 -2.23 11.43
C TYR A 57 -8.08 -3.20 11.10
N PRO A 58 -7.63 -4.03 12.06
CA PRO A 58 -6.58 -4.99 11.81
C PRO A 58 -7.06 -6.07 10.84
N ILE A 59 -6.16 -6.50 9.95
CA ILE A 59 -6.36 -7.64 9.06
C ILE A 59 -5.68 -8.89 9.65
N PRO A 60 -6.06 -10.11 9.21
CA PRO A 60 -5.42 -11.33 9.69
C PRO A 60 -3.93 -11.31 9.38
N GLU A 61 -3.15 -11.86 10.31
CA GLU A 61 -1.69 -11.92 10.24
C GLU A 61 -1.16 -12.55 8.95
N ALA A 62 -1.89 -13.50 8.37
CA ALA A 62 -1.55 -14.10 7.08
C ALA A 62 -1.45 -13.10 5.90
N TYR A 63 -1.93 -11.87 6.06
CA TYR A 63 -1.97 -10.84 5.01
C TYR A 63 -1.36 -9.51 5.44
N THR A 64 -0.71 -9.43 6.60
CA THR A 64 -0.19 -8.17 7.15
C THR A 64 1.08 -7.71 6.47
N VAL A 65 1.84 -8.62 5.85
CA VAL A 65 3.14 -8.32 5.24
C VAL A 65 3.07 -8.45 3.73
N ILE A 66 3.44 -7.37 3.04
CA ILE A 66 3.56 -7.33 1.58
C ILE A 66 5.03 -7.00 1.26
N PRO A 67 5.79 -7.89 0.62
CA PRO A 67 7.19 -7.63 0.30
C PRO A 67 7.29 -6.53 -0.75
N THR A 68 8.06 -5.48 -0.45
CA THR A 68 8.39 -4.43 -1.41
C THR A 68 9.73 -4.76 -2.05
N VAL A 69 9.78 -4.78 -3.38
CA VAL A 69 10.97 -5.18 -4.13
C VAL A 69 11.39 -4.09 -5.11
N ILE A 70 12.70 -3.93 -5.29
CA ILE A 70 13.25 -3.08 -6.33
C ILE A 70 13.34 -3.90 -7.61
N ALA A 71 12.48 -3.59 -8.58
CA ALA A 71 12.51 -4.20 -9.90
C ALA A 71 13.43 -3.42 -10.84
N TYR A 72 14.36 -4.11 -11.50
CA TYR A 72 15.22 -3.53 -12.53
C TYR A 72 15.48 -4.55 -13.66
N ARG A 73 15.83 -4.05 -14.84
CA ARG A 73 16.10 -4.90 -16.01
C ARG A 73 17.30 -5.80 -15.78
N LYS A 74 17.19 -7.07 -16.21
CA LYS A 74 18.28 -8.06 -16.07
C LYS A 74 19.56 -7.65 -16.79
N ASP A 75 19.43 -6.98 -17.92
CA ASP A 75 20.53 -6.49 -18.77
C ASP A 75 20.98 -5.05 -18.41
N HIS A 76 20.48 -4.50 -17.30
CA HIS A 76 20.89 -3.17 -16.85
C HIS A 76 22.37 -3.16 -16.43
N PHE A 77 23.15 -2.25 -17.01
CA PHE A 77 24.56 -2.10 -16.67
C PHE A 77 24.70 -1.64 -15.21
N LYS A 78 25.31 -2.49 -14.37
CA LYS A 78 25.49 -2.24 -12.94
C LYS A 78 26.74 -1.38 -12.71
N ASN A 79 26.60 -0.08 -12.96
CA ASN A 79 27.64 0.88 -12.57
C ASN A 79 27.73 1.01 -11.03
N GLU A 80 28.82 1.61 -10.55
CA GLU A 80 29.07 1.77 -9.11
C GLU A 80 27.98 2.60 -8.41
N ALA A 81 27.41 3.61 -9.09
CA ALA A 81 26.30 4.39 -8.56
C ALA A 81 25.04 3.53 -8.33
N PHE A 82 24.71 2.63 -9.26
CA PHE A 82 23.56 1.74 -9.13
C PHE A 82 23.77 0.70 -8.03
N ARG A 83 25.00 0.18 -7.86
CA ARG A 83 25.33 -0.73 -6.75
C ARG A 83 25.22 -0.02 -5.40
N ALA A 84 25.75 1.21 -5.30
CA ALA A 84 25.63 2.04 -4.11
C ALA A 84 24.16 2.36 -3.79
N PHE A 85 23.34 2.68 -4.80
CA PHE A 85 21.91 2.88 -4.65
C PHE A 85 21.21 1.62 -4.11
N LEU A 86 21.44 0.45 -4.69
CA LEU A 86 20.82 -0.79 -4.24
C LEU A 86 21.20 -1.11 -2.78
N ASN A 87 22.47 -0.93 -2.40
CA ASN A 87 22.92 -1.10 -1.01
C ASN A 87 22.23 -0.10 -0.07
N LEU A 88 22.09 1.16 -0.47
CA LEU A 88 21.42 2.17 0.31
C LEU A 88 19.94 1.82 0.50
N SER A 89 19.25 1.43 -0.57
CA SER A 89 17.81 1.12 -0.54
C SER A 89 17.47 -0.14 0.24
N GLN A 90 18.38 -1.11 0.34
CA GLN A 90 18.19 -2.29 1.21
C GLN A 90 18.05 -1.94 2.70
N ASN A 91 18.52 -0.77 3.13
CA ASN A 91 18.34 -0.32 4.52
C ASN A 91 16.94 0.24 4.81
N PHE A 92 16.16 0.54 3.77
CA PHE A 92 14.83 1.17 3.89
C PHE A 92 13.67 0.21 3.56
N LEU A 93 13.98 -0.99 3.07
CA LEU A 93 13.02 -2.05 2.74
C LEU A 93 13.10 -3.16 3.80
#